data_AF-A0A350NU08-F1
#
_entry.id   AF-A0A350NU08-F1
#
_cell.length_a   1.000
_cell.length_b   1.000
_cell.length_c   1.000
_cell.angle_alpha   90.00
_cell.angle_beta   90.00
_cell.angle_gamma   90.00
#
_symmetry.space_group_name_H-M   'P 1'
#
loop_
_entity.id
_entity.type
_entity.pdbx_description
1 polymer ?
#
loop_
_entity_poly.entity_id
_entity_poly.type
_entity_poly.pdbx_seq_one_letter_code
_entity_poly.pdbx_strand_id
1 'polypeptide(L)'
;MRQRGITEEMIASAIRIGTAYQKQGMDMVVVRKKDIPSAMSRQVAGKLTGLIILIKDGVIVTTYKRGQCAVRHLKKKNKKDMKKPHKHAA
;
A
#
# COMPACT_ATOMS: atom_id res chain seq x y z
N MET A 1 2.62 19.36 -4.94
CA MET A 1 3.11 17.96 -5.06
C MET A 1 3.27 17.62 -6.54
N ARG A 2 4.47 17.24 -7.04
CA ARG A 2 4.61 16.73 -8.41
C ARG A 2 4.29 15.23 -8.42
N GLN A 3 3.02 14.87 -8.64
CA GLN A 3 2.59 13.48 -8.74
C GLN A 3 2.97 12.89 -10.11
N ARG A 4 3.68 11.76 -10.12
CA ARG A 4 4.03 11.03 -11.35
C ARG A 4 2.80 10.30 -11.90
N GLY A 5 1.95 10.99 -12.66
CA GLY A 5 0.82 10.39 -13.38
C GLY A 5 -0.17 9.63 -12.49
N ILE A 6 -0.28 10.03 -11.22
CA ILE A 6 -1.31 9.56 -10.27
C ILE A 6 -2.32 10.69 -10.18
N THR A 7 -3.56 10.42 -10.59
CA THR A 7 -4.63 11.41 -10.59
C THR A 7 -5.45 11.32 -9.30
N GLU A 8 -6.25 12.34 -9.02
CA GLU A 8 -7.13 12.36 -7.85
C GLU A 8 -8.18 11.23 -7.90
N GLU A 9 -8.69 10.87 -9.08
CA GLU A 9 -9.64 9.77 -9.24
C GLU A 9 -9.00 8.42 -8.90
N MET A 10 -7.70 8.26 -9.18
CA MET A 10 -6.96 7.07 -8.77
C MET A 10 -6.84 6.99 -7.25
N ILE A 11 -6.61 8.13 -6.60
CA ILE A 11 -6.52 8.23 -5.14
C ILE A 11 -7.87 7.89 -4.50
N ALA A 12 -8.95 8.53 -4.96
CA ALA A 12 -10.30 8.28 -4.49
C ALA A 12 -10.70 6.80 -4.67
N SER A 13 -10.42 6.22 -5.84
CA SER A 13 -10.68 4.81 -6.12
C SER A 13 -9.91 3.90 -5.16
N ALA A 14 -8.63 4.20 -4.91
CA ALA A 14 -7.79 3.42 -4.02
C ALA A 14 -8.24 3.52 -2.55
N ILE A 15 -8.69 4.68 -2.08
CA ILE A 15 -9.30 4.81 -0.74
C ILE A 15 -10.55 3.93 -0.63
N ARG A 16 -11.37 3.87 -1.69
CA ARG A 16 -12.63 3.12 -1.69
C ARG A 16 -12.44 1.59 -1.70
N ILE A 17 -11.50 1.08 -2.51
CA ILE A 17 -11.35 -0.37 -2.73
C ILE A 17 -10.12 -0.96 -2.05
N GLY A 18 -9.12 -0.13 -1.71
CA GLY A 18 -7.84 -0.59 -1.20
C GLY A 18 -7.93 -1.15 0.21
N THR A 19 -6.95 -1.95 0.58
CA THR A 19 -6.81 -2.46 1.94
C THR A 19 -5.98 -1.50 2.78
N ALA A 20 -6.51 -1.07 3.91
CA ALA A 20 -5.78 -0.27 4.89
C ALA A 20 -4.86 -1.14 5.77
N TYR A 21 -3.67 -0.61 6.07
CA TYR A 21 -2.74 -1.16 7.06
C TYR A 21 -2.28 -0.04 7.96
N GLN A 22 -2.33 -0.24 9.27
CA GLN A 22 -1.74 0.70 10.22
C GLN A 22 -0.26 0.39 10.42
N LYS A 23 0.59 1.41 10.30
CA LYS A 23 2.04 1.30 10.55
C LYS A 23 2.59 2.63 11.06
N GLN A 24 3.29 2.59 12.20
CA GLN A 24 4.00 3.76 12.76
C GLN A 24 3.08 4.99 12.96
N GLY A 25 1.82 4.77 13.39
CA GLY A 25 0.85 5.85 13.60
C GLY A 25 0.29 6.44 12.31
N MET A 26 0.39 5.73 11.18
CA MET A 26 -0.14 6.15 9.88
C MET A 26 -1.00 5.05 9.28
N ASP A 27 -1.99 5.45 8.49
CA ASP A 27 -2.79 4.57 7.67
C ASP A 27 -2.17 4.46 6.27
N MET A 28 -1.93 3.23 5.84
CA MET A 28 -1.40 2.94 4.51
C MET A 28 -2.43 2.15 3.73
N VAL A 29 -3.07 2.80 2.76
CA VAL A 29 -4.03 2.14 1.86
C VAL A 29 -3.28 1.56 0.66
N VAL A 30 -3.51 0.29 0.36
CA VAL A 30 -2.85 -0.43 -0.74
C VAL A 30 -3.89 -1.12 -1.60
N VAL A 31 -3.85 -0.85 -2.89
CA VAL A 31 -4.68 -1.60 -3.84
C VAL A 31 -3.96 -2.87 -4.28
N ARG A 32 -4.47 -4.03 -3.85
CA ARG A 32 -3.99 -5.34 -4.31
C ARG A 32 -4.83 -5.80 -5.50
N LYS A 33 -4.28 -6.71 -6.31
CA LYS A 33 -5.00 -7.30 -7.45
C LYS A 33 -6.37 -7.89 -7.06
N LYS A 34 -6.46 -8.50 -5.87
CA LYS A 34 -7.70 -9.10 -5.35
C LYS A 34 -8.72 -8.08 -4.81
N ASP A 35 -8.28 -6.85 -4.58
CA ASP A 35 -9.16 -5.78 -4.10
C ASP A 35 -9.87 -5.08 -5.28
N ILE A 36 -9.44 -5.36 -6.52
CA ILE A 36 -9.99 -4.76 -7.74
C ILE A 36 -11.17 -5.61 -8.23
N PRO A 37 -12.35 -5.00 -8.46
CA PRO A 37 -13.50 -5.69 -9.03
C PRO A 37 -13.20 -6.31 -10.40
N SER A 38 -13.67 -7.53 -10.64
CA SER A 38 -13.49 -8.24 -11.92
C SER A 38 -14.12 -7.52 -13.11
N ALA A 39 -15.16 -6.72 -12.89
CA ALA A 39 -15.82 -5.91 -13.91
C ALA A 39 -14.98 -4.71 -14.39
N MET A 40 -13.88 -4.37 -13.69
CA MET A 40 -13.03 -3.25 -14.06
C MET A 40 -12.12 -3.60 -15.23
N SER A 41 -11.94 -2.67 -16.17
CA SER A 41 -11.07 -2.91 -17.33
C SER A 41 -9.62 -3.16 -16.90
N ARG A 42 -8.92 -4.02 -17.65
CA ARG A 42 -7.52 -4.40 -17.36
C ARG A 42 -6.58 -3.19 -17.30
N GLN A 43 -6.84 -2.17 -18.11
CA GLN A 43 -6.06 -0.94 -18.13
C GLN A 43 -6.20 -0.15 -16.84
N VAL A 44 -7.42 0.06 -16.35
CA VAL A 44 -7.68 0.77 -15.09
C VAL A 44 -7.19 -0.05 -13.90
N ALA A 45 -7.44 -1.36 -13.92
CA ALA A 45 -6.92 -2.28 -12.92
C ALA A 45 -5.38 -2.22 -12.82
N GLY A 46 -4.68 -2.17 -13.95
CA GLY A 46 -3.23 -2.03 -14.00
C GLY A 46 -2.73 -0.68 -13.48
N LYS A 47 -3.50 0.40 -13.67
CA LYS A 47 -3.19 1.72 -13.10
C LYS A 47 -3.31 1.73 -11.58
N LEU A 48 -4.34 1.10 -11.03
CA LEU A 48 -4.61 1.06 -9.59
C LEU A 48 -3.76 0.03 -8.83
N THR A 49 -3.48 -1.13 -9.43
CA THR A 49 -2.72 -2.19 -8.75
C THR A 49 -1.37 -1.68 -8.25
N GLY A 50 -1.11 -1.88 -6.96
CA GLY A 50 0.14 -1.47 -6.31
C GLY A 50 0.21 0.03 -5.98
N LEU A 51 -0.88 0.77 -6.16
CA LEU A 51 -1.00 2.13 -5.63
C LEU A 51 -1.02 2.08 -4.11
N ILE A 52 -0.21 2.93 -3.50
CA ILE A 52 -0.07 3.09 -2.06
C ILE A 52 -0.35 4.54 -1.70
N ILE A 53 -1.22 4.74 -0.72
CA ILE A 53 -1.58 6.05 -0.17
C ILE A 53 -1.17 6.05 1.29
N LEU A 54 -0.39 7.05 1.69
CA LEU A 54 -0.03 7.31 3.07
C LEU A 54 -0.94 8.39 3.62
N ILE A 55 -1.67 8.07 4.68
CA ILE A 55 -2.60 8.97 5.37
C ILE A 55 -2.12 9.12 6.81
N LYS A 56 -2.05 10.36 7.28
CA LYS A 56 -1.74 10.68 8.68
C LYS A 56 -2.72 11.75 9.14
N ASP A 57 -3.39 11.51 10.26
CA ASP A 57 -4.35 12.44 10.85
C ASP A 57 -5.43 12.90 9.84
N GLY A 58 -5.90 11.98 8.99
CA GLY A 58 -6.89 12.26 7.94
C GLY A 58 -6.34 12.97 6.70
N VAL A 59 -5.06 13.34 6.67
CA VAL A 59 -4.42 14.04 5.55
C VAL A 59 -3.57 13.08 4.71
N ILE A 60 -3.71 13.16 3.38
CA ILE A 60 -2.86 12.41 2.45
C ILE A 60 -1.47 13.04 2.43
N VAL A 61 -0.50 12.34 3.02
CA VAL A 61 0.89 12.80 3.09
C VAL A 61 1.62 12.53 1.78
N THR A 62 1.42 11.33 1.22
CA THR A 62 2.05 10.95 -0.05
C THR A 62 1.32 9.83 -0.75
N THR A 63 1.47 9.78 -2.06
CA THR A 63 0.92 8.74 -2.92
C THR A 63 1.99 8.27 -3.87
N TYR A 64 2.19 6.96 -3.95
CA TYR A 64 3.20 6.39 -4.83
C TYR A 64 2.79 5.02 -5.32
N LYS A 65 3.36 4.63 -6.46
CA LYS A 65 3.12 3.31 -7.05
C LYS A 65 4.30 2.41 -6.75
N ARG A 66 3.99 1.18 -6.32
CA ARG A 66 4.98 0.13 -6.16
C ARG A 66 4.48 -1.12 -6.86
N GLY A 67 5.37 -1.80 -7.58
CA GLY A 67 5.06 -3.08 -8.24
C GLY A 67 4.82 -4.22 -7.25
N GLN A 68 5.29 -5.42 -7.59
CA GLN A 68 5.09 -6.59 -6.72
C GLN A 68 5.67 -6.36 -5.31
N CYS A 69 5.09 -7.04 -4.31
CA CYS A 69 5.54 -7.06 -2.91
C CYS A 69 5.35 -5.78 -2.07
N ALA A 70 4.48 -4.83 -2.48
CA ALA A 70 4.10 -3.67 -1.67
C ALA A 70 3.78 -4.04 -0.20
N VAL A 71 2.91 -5.01 0.00
CA VAL A 71 2.48 -5.49 1.32
C VAL A 71 3.63 -6.10 2.12
N ARG A 72 4.61 -6.77 1.49
CA ARG A 72 5.73 -7.40 2.20
C ARG A 72 6.61 -6.36 2.87
N HIS A 73 6.82 -5.22 2.22
CA HIS A 73 7.63 -4.12 2.77
C HIS A 73 6.86 -3.33 3.83
N LEU A 74 5.53 -3.25 3.69
CA LEU A 74 4.65 -2.70 4.70
C LEU A 74 4.68 -3.54 5.97
N LYS A 75 4.55 -4.86 5.85
CA LYS A 75 4.57 -5.76 7.01
C LYS A 75 5.97 -5.99 7.60
N LYS A 76 7.04 -5.61 6.91
CA LYS A 76 8.40 -5.77 7.44
C LYS A 76 8.58 -4.88 8.67
N LYS A 77 8.71 -5.52 9.83
CA LYS A 77 9.03 -4.88 11.10
C LYS A 77 10.47 -4.35 11.06
N ASN A 78 10.76 -3.30 11.82
CA ASN A 78 12.12 -2.82 11.95
C ASN A 78 13.03 -3.94 12.47
N LYS A 79 14.27 -4.00 11.97
CA LYS A 79 15.25 -5.03 12.37
C LYS A 79 15.51 -5.00 13.89
N LYS A 80 15.40 -3.82 14.51
CA LYS A 80 15.51 -3.62 15.97
C LYS A 80 14.35 -4.27 16.75
N ASP A 81 13.16 -4.37 16.14
CA ASP A 81 11.94 -4.90 16.76
C ASP A 81 11.65 -6.36 16.35
N MET A 82 12.48 -6.92 15.47
CA MET A 82 12.46 -8.34 15.13
C MET A 82 12.97 -9.12 16.34
N LYS A 83 12.13 -10.01 16.88
CA LYS A 83 12.61 -11.02 17.83
C LYS A 83 13.78 -11.75 17.19
N LYS A 84 14.92 -11.80 17.87
CA LYS A 84 16.07 -12.56 17.40
C LYS A 84 15.60 -14.01 17.19
N PRO A 85 15.90 -14.65 16.04
CA PRO A 85 15.55 -16.05 15.86
C PRO A 85 16.21 -16.83 17.01
N HIS A 86 15.41 -17.66 17.70
CA HIS A 86 15.96 -18.64 18.64
C HIS A 86 16.95 -19.49 17.84
N LYS A 87 18.23 -19.37 18.17
CA LYS A 87 19.20 -20.35 17.71
C LYS A 87 18.81 -21.65 18.41
N HIS A 88 18.27 -22.61 17.65
CA HIS A 88 18.32 -23.99 18.11
C HIS A 88 19.81 -24.30 18.21
N ALA A 89 20.27 -24.52 19.45
CA ALA A 89 21.59 -25.06 19.68
C ALA A 89 21.66 -26.39 18.91
N ALA A 90 22.72 -26.52 18.11
CA ALA A 90 23.02 -27.72 17.34
C ALA A 90 23.27 -28.91 18.27
#